data_AF-A0A352D998-F1
#
_entry.id   AF-A0A352D998-F1
#
_cell.length_a   1.000
_cell.length_b   1.000
_cell.length_c   1.000
_cell.angle_alpha   90.00
_cell.angle_beta   90.00
_cell.angle_gamma   90.00
#
_symmetry.space_group_name_H-M   'P 1'
#
loop_
_entity.id
_entity.type
_entity.pdbx_description
1 polymer ?
#
loop_
_entity_poly.entity_id
_entity_poly.type
_entity_poly.pdbx_seq_one_letter_code
_entity_poly.pdbx_strand_id
1 'polypeptide(L)'
;MSESSDRDKLADEVLRIDSQMAALAERRNMQILKDIDAVLSAGRFPLILTERREHLLALEALLKGKTDFLAVLYGGLRQKRRREIFEELKHYPDNCRKAILATGSYIGEGFDEPRLDTLFLTMPASFKGKIVQYAGRLHRQHADKTNVLIYDYVDSGVSVLANMHKKRLKTYKMLGYTIASEDEQFLPGIS
;
A
#
# COMPACT_ATOMS: atom_id res chain seq x y z
N MET A 1 -0.71 -31.74 40.24
CA MET A 1 -1.65 -31.98 39.13
C MET A 1 -2.25 -30.70 38.53
N SER A 2 -2.12 -29.52 39.16
CA SER A 2 -2.71 -28.26 38.65
C SER A 2 -1.88 -27.54 37.57
N GLU A 3 -0.55 -27.54 37.65
CA GLU A 3 0.31 -26.76 36.73
C GLU A 3 0.27 -27.22 35.26
N SER A 4 -0.01 -28.51 35.00
CA SER A 4 -0.15 -29.03 33.64
C SER A 4 -1.41 -28.49 32.95
N SER A 5 -2.52 -28.37 33.69
CA SER A 5 -3.80 -27.92 33.15
C SER A 5 -3.82 -26.42 32.84
N ASP A 6 -3.07 -25.61 33.58
CA ASP A 6 -3.00 -24.17 33.35
C ASP A 6 -2.08 -23.81 32.19
N ARG A 7 -1.01 -24.59 31.96
CA ARG A 7 -0.15 -24.45 30.77
C ARG A 7 -0.87 -24.80 29.48
N ASP A 8 -1.68 -25.86 29.48
CA ASP A 8 -2.44 -26.27 28.30
C ASP A 8 -3.51 -25.22 27.93
N LYS A 9 -4.20 -24.64 28.93
CA LYS A 9 -5.17 -23.54 28.69
C LYS A 9 -4.50 -22.29 28.12
N LEU A 10 -3.32 -21.94 28.62
CA LEU A 10 -2.57 -20.78 28.11
C LEU A 10 -2.12 -21.02 26.66
N ALA A 11 -1.68 -22.23 26.32
CA ALA A 11 -1.29 -22.59 24.96
C ALA A 11 -2.48 -22.50 23.99
N ASP A 12 -3.66 -23.00 24.38
CA ASP A 12 -4.89 -22.89 23.60
C ASP A 12 -5.32 -21.43 23.40
N GLU A 13 -5.19 -20.60 24.43
CA GLU A 13 -5.51 -19.17 24.34
C GLU A 13 -4.57 -18.42 23.38
N VAL A 14 -3.26 -18.70 23.45
CA VAL A 14 -2.26 -18.13 22.52
C VAL A 14 -2.56 -18.55 21.08
N LEU A 15 -2.81 -19.84 20.83
CA LEU A 15 -3.15 -20.35 19.50
C LEU A 15 -4.42 -19.69 18.93
N ARG A 16 -5.42 -19.45 19.78
CA ARG A 16 -6.65 -18.77 19.40
C ARG A 16 -6.41 -17.31 19.04
N ILE A 17 -5.61 -16.60 19.83
CA ILE A 17 -5.24 -15.20 19.55
C ILE A 17 -4.47 -15.13 18.23
N ASP A 18 -3.47 -15.99 18.03
CA ASP A 18 -2.68 -16.02 16.80
C ASP A 18 -3.55 -16.28 15.57
N SER A 19 -4.49 -17.22 15.67
CA SER A 19 -5.45 -17.53 14.61
C SER A 19 -6.36 -16.34 14.28
N GLN A 20 -6.84 -15.62 15.31
CA GLN A 20 -7.66 -14.42 15.11
C GLN A 20 -6.87 -13.28 14.47
N MET A 21 -5.62 -13.09 14.90
CA MET A 21 -4.72 -12.08 14.33
C MET A 21 -4.39 -12.39 12.87
N ALA A 22 -4.14 -13.66 12.54
CA ALA A 22 -3.93 -14.10 11.17
C ALA A 22 -5.17 -13.88 10.29
N ALA A 23 -6.36 -14.22 10.79
CA ALA A 23 -7.62 -14.00 10.07
C ALA A 23 -7.91 -12.51 9.82
N LEU A 24 -7.59 -11.63 10.77
CA LEU A 24 -7.71 -10.17 10.60
C LEU A 24 -6.72 -9.65 9.54
N ALA A 25 -5.47 -10.13 9.58
CA ALA A 25 -4.47 -9.78 8.58
C ALA A 25 -4.89 -10.23 7.16
N GLU A 26 -5.44 -11.44 7.04
CA GLU A 26 -5.93 -11.97 5.77
C GLU A 26 -7.10 -11.16 5.22
N ARG A 27 -8.11 -10.85 6.05
CA ARG A 27 -9.23 -9.99 5.64
C ARG A 27 -8.76 -8.63 5.15
N ARG A 28 -7.78 -8.03 5.84
CA ARG A 28 -7.20 -6.75 5.43
C ARG A 28 -6.48 -6.86 4.10
N ASN A 29 -5.70 -7.92 3.87
CA ASN A 29 -5.02 -8.15 2.59
C ASN A 29 -6.01 -8.33 1.45
N MET A 30 -7.10 -9.06 1.68
CA MET A 30 -8.14 -9.25 0.67
C MET A 30 -8.87 -7.94 0.32
N GLN A 31 -9.10 -7.07 1.31
CA GLN A 31 -9.61 -5.73 1.05
C GLN A 31 -8.63 -4.91 0.21
N ILE A 32 -7.34 -4.89 0.62
CA ILE A 32 -6.27 -4.20 -0.11
C ILE A 32 -6.22 -4.66 -1.57
N LEU A 33 -6.27 -5.98 -1.81
CA LEU A 33 -6.23 -6.51 -3.18
C LEU A 33 -7.45 -6.13 -3.99
N LYS A 34 -8.64 -6.16 -3.40
CA LYS A 34 -9.87 -5.78 -4.11
C LYS A 34 -9.76 -4.34 -4.61
N ASP A 35 -9.28 -3.44 -3.76
CA ASP A 35 -9.13 -2.03 -4.09
C ASP A 35 -8.00 -1.82 -5.12
N ILE A 36 -6.87 -2.55 -5.01
CA ILE A 36 -5.80 -2.53 -6.02
C ILE A 36 -6.33 -3.03 -7.37
N ASP A 37 -7.10 -4.11 -7.38
CA ASP A 37 -7.67 -4.69 -8.60
C ASP A 37 -8.62 -3.71 -9.31
N ALA A 38 -9.43 -2.99 -8.54
CA ALA A 38 -10.31 -1.94 -9.07
C ALA A 38 -9.50 -0.79 -9.70
N VAL A 39 -8.46 -0.33 -9.02
CA VAL A 39 -7.55 0.74 -9.51
C VAL A 39 -6.82 0.30 -10.78
N LEU A 40 -6.27 -0.92 -10.82
CA LEU A 40 -5.62 -1.48 -12.01
C LEU A 40 -6.61 -1.63 -13.17
N SER A 41 -7.84 -2.05 -12.91
CA SER A 41 -8.90 -2.17 -13.92
C SER A 41 -9.33 -0.82 -14.49
N ALA A 42 -9.20 0.26 -13.70
CA ALA A 42 -9.41 1.63 -14.13
C ALA A 42 -8.20 2.23 -14.89
N GLY A 43 -7.18 1.43 -15.22
CA GLY A 43 -6.00 1.86 -15.98
C GLY A 43 -5.02 2.73 -15.18
N ARG A 44 -5.18 2.80 -13.86
CA ARG A 44 -4.33 3.61 -12.99
C ARG A 44 -3.02 2.89 -12.67
N PHE A 45 -1.98 3.66 -12.33
CA PHE A 45 -0.67 3.12 -11.96
C PHE A 45 -0.39 3.29 -10.45
N PRO A 46 -0.68 2.27 -9.62
CA PRO A 46 -0.52 2.35 -8.17
C PRO A 46 0.92 2.11 -7.67
N LEU A 47 1.26 2.88 -6.64
CA LEU A 47 2.33 2.62 -5.69
C LEU A 47 1.72 2.04 -4.40
N ILE A 48 2.18 0.86 -3.98
CA ILE A 48 1.72 0.15 -2.80
C ILE A 48 2.82 0.15 -1.76
N LEU A 49 2.55 0.74 -0.59
CA LEU A 49 3.52 0.87 0.50
C LEU A 49 3.19 0.00 1.69
N THR A 50 4.20 -0.72 2.16
CA THR A 50 4.24 -1.39 3.46
C THR A 50 5.59 -1.12 4.15
N GLU A 51 5.75 -1.39 5.45
CA GLU A 51 7.06 -1.30 6.14
C GLU A 51 7.62 -2.70 6.48
N ARG A 52 6.78 -3.75 6.45
CA ARG A 52 7.15 -5.09 6.91
C ARG A 52 7.51 -5.97 5.72
N ARG A 53 8.66 -6.66 5.81
CA ARG A 53 9.14 -7.57 4.75
C ARG A 53 8.15 -8.71 4.52
N GLU A 54 7.59 -9.26 5.58
CA GLU A 54 6.63 -10.37 5.51
C GLU A 54 5.35 -9.95 4.79
N HIS A 55 4.84 -8.75 5.08
CA HIS A 55 3.65 -8.21 4.42
C HIS A 55 3.92 -7.88 2.95
N LEU A 56 5.11 -7.37 2.63
CA LEU A 56 5.53 -7.17 1.24
C LEU A 56 5.52 -8.50 0.47
N LEU A 57 6.10 -9.57 1.03
CA LEU A 57 6.11 -10.88 0.38
C LEU A 57 4.70 -11.46 0.22
N ALA A 58 3.83 -11.26 1.21
CA ALA A 58 2.42 -11.68 1.11
C ALA A 58 1.69 -10.94 -0.03
N LEU A 59 1.82 -9.61 -0.09
CA LEU A 59 1.21 -8.82 -1.17
C LEU A 59 1.81 -9.15 -2.54
N GLU A 60 3.12 -9.40 -2.63
CA GLU A 60 3.78 -9.84 -3.85
C GLU A 60 3.19 -11.16 -4.36
N ALA A 61 3.05 -12.15 -3.48
CA ALA A 61 2.46 -13.44 -3.83
C ALA A 61 1.00 -13.31 -4.30
N LEU A 62 0.24 -12.44 -3.63
CA LEU A 62 -1.17 -12.19 -3.91
C LEU A 62 -1.42 -11.38 -5.20
N LEU A 63 -0.49 -10.49 -5.56
CA LEU A 63 -0.56 -9.69 -6.79
C LEU A 63 -0.02 -10.44 -8.00
N LYS A 64 0.71 -11.54 -7.79
CA LYS A 64 1.19 -12.39 -8.87
C LYS A 64 0.02 -12.87 -9.73
N GLY A 65 0.09 -12.59 -11.03
CA GLY A 65 -0.97 -12.94 -11.99
C GLY A 65 -2.16 -11.97 -12.03
N LYS A 66 -2.15 -10.87 -11.24
CA LYS A 66 -3.15 -9.78 -11.31
C LYS A 66 -2.64 -8.52 -12.00
N THR A 67 -1.34 -8.47 -12.26
CA THR A 67 -0.62 -7.38 -12.93
C THR A 67 0.17 -7.95 -14.10
N ASP A 68 0.23 -7.20 -15.19
CA ASP A 68 1.14 -7.48 -16.30
C ASP A 68 2.59 -7.23 -15.89
N PHE A 69 2.80 -6.25 -15.00
CA PHE A 69 4.11 -5.95 -14.41
C PHE A 69 4.01 -5.53 -12.95
N LEU A 70 4.84 -6.14 -12.10
CA LEU A 70 4.96 -5.81 -10.68
C LEU A 70 6.43 -5.53 -10.32
N ALA A 71 6.76 -4.27 -10.08
CA ALA A 71 8.06 -3.91 -9.51
C ALA A 71 8.03 -4.08 -7.99
N VAL A 72 8.91 -4.92 -7.45
CA VAL A 72 9.05 -5.12 -6.00
C VAL A 72 10.35 -4.50 -5.50
N LEU A 73 10.23 -3.48 -4.63
CA LEU A 73 11.33 -2.60 -4.24
C LEU A 73 11.46 -2.53 -2.72
N TYR A 74 12.63 -2.83 -2.18
CA TYR A 74 12.84 -2.81 -0.73
C TYR A 74 14.25 -2.34 -0.36
N GLY A 75 14.42 -1.90 0.89
CA GLY A 75 15.71 -1.49 1.41
C GLY A 75 16.78 -2.58 1.25
N GLY A 76 17.96 -2.20 0.77
CA GLY A 76 19.06 -3.14 0.49
C GLY A 76 19.07 -3.70 -0.93
N LEU A 77 18.10 -3.35 -1.79
CA LEU A 77 18.14 -3.71 -3.20
C LEU A 77 19.31 -3.02 -3.92
N ARG A 78 20.20 -3.82 -4.52
CA ARG A 78 21.35 -3.31 -5.28
C ARG A 78 20.91 -2.34 -6.37
N GLN A 79 21.65 -1.24 -6.52
CA GLN A 79 21.34 -0.20 -7.51
C GLN A 79 21.23 -0.76 -8.95
N LYS A 80 22.05 -1.76 -9.30
CA LYS A 80 21.96 -2.45 -10.60
C LYS A 80 20.59 -3.11 -10.81
N ARG A 81 20.13 -3.91 -9.85
CA ARG A 81 18.85 -4.61 -9.93
C ARG A 81 17.68 -3.65 -10.01
N ARG A 82 17.76 -2.55 -9.26
CA ARG A 82 16.78 -1.46 -9.33
C ARG A 82 16.69 -0.89 -10.74
N ARG A 83 17.84 -0.54 -11.36
CA ARG A 83 17.86 -0.05 -12.75
C ARG A 83 17.24 -1.06 -13.71
N GLU A 84 17.60 -2.35 -13.59
CA GLU A 84 17.02 -3.41 -14.43
C GLU A 84 15.48 -3.44 -14.35
N ILE A 85 14.90 -3.34 -13.14
CA ILE A 85 13.44 -3.32 -12.95
C ILE A 85 12.80 -2.12 -13.65
N PHE A 86 13.40 -0.92 -13.56
CA PHE A 86 12.86 0.26 -14.23
C PHE A 86 13.09 0.27 -15.74
N GLU A 87 14.19 -0.30 -16.22
CA GLU A 87 14.37 -0.52 -17.66
C GLU A 87 13.34 -1.51 -18.18
N GLU A 88 13.05 -2.59 -17.45
CA GLU A 88 11.99 -3.54 -17.78
C GLU A 88 10.63 -2.84 -17.84
N LEU A 89 10.29 -2.02 -16.84
CA LEU A 89 9.05 -1.23 -16.79
C LEU A 89 8.82 -0.36 -18.03
N LYS A 90 9.87 0.16 -18.67
CA LYS A 90 9.75 0.98 -19.90
C LYS A 90 9.21 0.20 -21.11
N HIS A 91 9.34 -1.12 -21.11
CA HIS A 91 8.86 -1.98 -22.20
C HIS A 91 7.36 -2.28 -22.09
N TYR A 92 6.73 -1.93 -20.97
CA TYR A 92 5.32 -2.15 -20.75
C TYR A 92 4.50 -0.89 -21.13
N PRO A 93 3.47 -1.03 -21.99
CA PRO A 93 2.68 0.09 -22.48
C PRO A 93 1.88 0.76 -21.36
N ASP A 94 1.35 1.96 -21.58
CA ASP A 94 0.64 2.70 -20.52
C ASP A 94 -0.73 2.12 -20.17
N ASN A 95 -1.35 1.38 -21.08
CA ASN A 95 -2.65 0.73 -20.89
C ASN A 95 -2.60 -0.67 -20.24
N CYS A 96 -1.43 -1.14 -19.80
CA CYS A 96 -1.33 -2.43 -19.11
C CYS A 96 -1.36 -2.27 -17.58
N ARG A 97 -1.70 -3.35 -16.88
CA ARG A 97 -1.87 -3.38 -15.43
C ARG A 97 -0.52 -3.42 -14.74
N LYS A 98 0.02 -2.25 -14.41
CA LYS A 98 1.33 -2.07 -13.77
C LYS A 98 1.18 -1.68 -12.31
N ALA A 99 2.02 -2.20 -11.43
CA ALA A 99 2.07 -1.78 -10.04
C ALA A 99 3.52 -1.72 -9.53
N ILE A 100 3.75 -0.85 -8.54
CA ILE A 100 4.99 -0.82 -7.77
C ILE A 100 4.67 -1.16 -6.32
N LEU A 101 5.22 -2.24 -5.80
CA LEU A 101 5.14 -2.63 -4.40
C LEU A 101 6.47 -2.30 -3.71
N ALA A 102 6.43 -1.49 -2.65
CA ALA A 102 7.65 -1.05 -2.01
C ALA A 102 7.60 -0.98 -0.48
N THR A 103 8.78 -1.11 0.15
CA THR A 103 8.94 -0.70 1.55
C THR A 103 9.04 0.82 1.68
N GLY A 104 8.53 1.40 2.77
CA GLY A 104 8.56 2.84 3.03
C GLY A 104 9.97 3.45 3.05
N SER A 105 11.01 2.66 3.37
CA SER A 105 12.42 3.03 3.28
C SER A 105 12.90 3.35 1.85
N TYR A 106 12.24 2.83 0.83
CA TYR A 106 12.67 2.94 -0.56
C TYR A 106 12.33 4.30 -1.21
N ILE A 107 11.29 5.00 -0.74
CA ILE A 107 10.78 6.25 -1.37
C ILE A 107 11.79 7.43 -1.29
N GLY A 108 12.83 7.30 -0.47
CA GLY A 108 13.91 8.30 -0.32
C GLY A 108 15.07 8.18 -1.32
N GLU A 109 15.25 7.05 -2.00
CA GLU A 109 16.51 6.74 -2.72
C GLU A 109 16.54 7.16 -4.20
N GLY A 110 15.86 8.26 -4.57
CA GLY A 110 15.84 8.74 -5.95
C GLY A 110 14.82 8.05 -6.87
N PHE A 111 13.74 7.52 -6.30
CA PHE A 111 12.60 6.99 -7.05
C PHE A 111 11.90 8.08 -7.87
N ASP A 112 11.84 7.87 -9.20
CA ASP A 112 11.16 8.77 -10.13
C ASP A 112 10.35 8.04 -11.19
N GLU A 113 9.05 7.95 -10.94
CA GLU A 113 8.08 7.48 -11.92
C GLU A 113 6.90 8.47 -11.95
N PRO A 114 6.90 9.45 -12.87
CA PRO A 114 5.86 10.48 -12.94
C PRO A 114 4.51 9.92 -13.36
N ARG A 115 4.41 8.70 -13.88
CA ARG A 115 3.12 8.09 -14.24
C ARG A 115 2.29 7.62 -13.04
N LEU A 116 2.88 7.52 -11.84
CA LEU A 116 2.14 7.08 -10.65
C LEU A 116 1.05 8.06 -10.25
N ASP A 117 -0.17 7.58 -10.11
CA ASP A 117 -1.35 8.39 -9.85
C ASP A 117 -2.13 7.94 -8.60
N THR A 118 -1.70 6.84 -7.97
CA THR A 118 -2.41 6.24 -6.84
C THR A 118 -1.43 5.71 -5.81
N LEU A 119 -1.70 5.98 -4.53
CA LEU A 119 -0.94 5.45 -3.41
C LEU A 119 -1.82 4.57 -2.53
N PHE A 120 -1.38 3.36 -2.25
CA PHE A 120 -1.92 2.50 -1.21
C PHE A 120 -1.02 2.56 0.02
N LEU A 121 -1.48 3.22 1.08
CA LEU A 121 -0.82 3.24 2.37
C LEU A 121 -1.37 2.11 3.25
N THR A 122 -0.81 0.91 3.08
CA THR A 122 -1.34 -0.31 3.72
C THR A 122 -0.90 -0.46 5.18
N MET A 123 -0.06 0.45 5.67
CA MET A 123 0.63 0.40 6.96
C MET A 123 0.30 1.61 7.84
N PRO A 124 0.36 1.47 9.18
CA PRO A 124 0.25 2.61 10.08
C PRO A 124 1.54 3.45 10.04
N ALA A 125 1.55 4.51 9.23
CA ALA A 125 2.60 5.53 9.23
C ALA A 125 2.00 6.89 9.60
N SER A 126 2.72 7.75 10.32
CA SER A 126 2.19 9.10 10.66
C SER A 126 3.26 10.20 10.71
N PHE A 127 4.50 9.88 10.35
CA PHE A 127 5.54 10.89 10.31
C PHE A 127 5.28 11.82 9.12
N LYS A 128 5.04 13.10 9.40
CA LYS A 128 4.66 14.11 8.40
C LYS A 128 5.61 14.10 7.20
N GLY A 129 6.93 14.09 7.43
CA GLY A 129 7.93 14.11 6.36
C GLY A 129 7.80 12.92 5.41
N LYS A 130 7.57 11.70 5.93
CA LYS A 130 7.35 10.50 5.12
C LYS A 130 6.07 10.63 4.29
N ILE A 131 4.96 11.06 4.89
CA ILE A 131 3.68 11.22 4.16
C ILE A 131 3.79 12.27 3.05
N VAL A 132 4.45 13.39 3.33
CA VAL A 132 4.74 14.44 2.31
C VAL A 132 5.58 13.87 1.18
N GLN A 133 6.62 13.09 1.49
CA GLN A 133 7.43 12.44 0.47
C GLN A 133 6.61 11.45 -0.37
N TYR A 134 5.77 10.62 0.26
CA TYR A 134 4.96 9.62 -0.43
C TYR A 134 3.95 10.27 -1.39
N ALA A 135 3.16 11.22 -0.90
CA ALA A 135 2.20 11.96 -1.72
C ALA A 135 2.88 12.81 -2.79
N GLY A 136 4.04 13.40 -2.49
CA GLY A 136 4.83 14.17 -3.44
C GLY A 136 5.29 13.36 -4.66
N ARG A 137 5.44 12.03 -4.54
CA ARG A 137 5.73 11.16 -5.70
C ARG A 137 4.57 11.06 -6.68
N LEU A 138 3.33 11.22 -6.21
CA LEU A 138 2.15 11.24 -7.08
C LEU A 138 1.97 12.59 -7.78
N HIS A 139 2.39 13.70 -7.17
CA HIS A 139 2.13 15.06 -7.68
C HIS A 139 2.98 15.47 -8.89
N ARG A 140 3.85 14.58 -9.38
CA ARG A 140 4.62 14.85 -10.59
C ARG A 140 3.68 14.92 -11.79
N GLN A 141 3.82 15.98 -12.59
CA GLN A 141 3.01 16.19 -13.78
C GLN A 141 3.30 15.10 -14.82
N HIS A 142 2.23 14.62 -15.45
CA HIS A 142 2.28 13.69 -16.59
C HIS A 142 1.05 13.97 -17.46
N ALA A 143 1.18 13.87 -18.78
CA ALA A 143 0.12 14.27 -19.72
C ALA A 143 -1.23 13.58 -19.44
N ASP A 144 -1.17 12.30 -19.07
CA ASP A 144 -2.37 11.48 -18.83
C ASP A 144 -2.87 11.52 -17.37
N LYS A 145 -2.24 12.31 -16.50
CA LYS A 145 -2.59 12.36 -15.08
C LYS A 145 -3.55 13.49 -14.78
N THR A 146 -4.82 13.12 -14.59
CA THR A 146 -5.93 14.05 -14.31
C THR A 146 -6.15 14.28 -12.82
N ASN A 147 -5.98 13.24 -12.00
CA ASN A 147 -6.11 13.29 -10.55
C ASN A 147 -5.20 12.27 -9.86
N VAL A 148 -4.99 12.46 -8.54
CA VAL A 148 -4.23 11.52 -7.70
C VAL A 148 -5.08 11.01 -6.54
N LEU A 149 -4.90 9.73 -6.20
CA LEU A 149 -5.68 9.06 -5.15
C LEU A 149 -4.77 8.50 -4.05
N ILE A 150 -5.24 8.54 -2.80
CA ILE A 150 -4.58 7.87 -1.67
C ILE A 150 -5.61 6.98 -0.97
N TYR A 151 -5.36 5.68 -0.98
CA TYR A 151 -6.04 4.70 -0.15
C TYR A 151 -5.29 4.57 1.18
N ASP A 152 -5.86 5.15 2.24
CA ASP A 152 -5.31 5.12 3.61
C ASP A 152 -6.05 4.07 4.46
N TYR A 153 -5.39 2.95 4.76
CA TYR A 153 -6.00 1.85 5.54
C TYR A 153 -5.84 2.08 7.04
N VAL A 154 -6.97 2.25 7.75
CA VAL A 154 -7.01 2.70 9.14
C VAL A 154 -7.62 1.66 10.07
N ASP A 155 -6.90 1.31 11.13
CA ASP A 155 -7.42 0.51 12.24
C ASP A 155 -7.95 1.43 13.35
N SER A 156 -9.16 1.95 13.18
CA SER A 156 -9.76 2.94 14.09
C SER A 156 -10.07 2.39 15.48
N GLY A 157 -10.21 1.07 15.62
CA GLY A 157 -10.44 0.39 16.91
C GLY A 157 -9.24 0.44 17.86
N VAL A 158 -8.05 0.82 17.38
CA VAL A 158 -6.84 0.98 18.21
C VAL A 158 -6.53 2.47 18.35
N SER A 159 -6.63 2.99 19.57
CA SER A 159 -6.51 4.43 19.89
C SER A 159 -5.23 5.08 19.33
N VAL A 160 -4.09 4.38 19.44
CA VAL A 160 -2.81 4.85 18.90
C VAL A 160 -2.86 4.99 17.37
N LEU A 161 -3.44 4.00 16.67
CA LEU A 161 -3.55 3.98 15.21
C LEU A 161 -4.56 5.02 14.70
N ALA A 162 -5.66 5.24 15.43
CA ALA A 162 -6.60 6.32 15.17
C ALA A 162 -5.94 7.71 15.28
N ASN A 163 -5.09 7.91 16.29
CA ASN A 163 -4.33 9.16 16.44
C ASN A 163 -3.30 9.36 15.33
N MET A 164 -2.68 8.28 14.84
CA MET A 164 -1.80 8.31 13.67
C MET A 164 -2.56 8.75 12.41
N HIS A 165 -3.76 8.22 12.18
CA HIS A 165 -4.61 8.64 11.06
C HIS A 165 -5.00 10.12 11.16
N LYS A 166 -5.39 10.62 12.34
CA LYS A 166 -5.66 12.06 12.53
C LYS A 166 -4.47 12.95 12.13
N LYS A 167 -3.24 12.53 12.41
CA LYS A 167 -2.03 13.25 11.96
C LYS A 167 -1.85 13.20 10.44
N ARG A 168 -2.16 12.06 9.81
CA ARG A 168 -2.17 11.93 8.35
C ARG A 168 -3.21 12.85 7.71
N LEU A 169 -4.45 12.88 8.20
CA LEU A 169 -5.50 13.77 7.67
C LEU A 169 -5.08 15.25 7.65
N LYS A 170 -4.44 15.74 8.72
CA LYS A 170 -3.88 17.10 8.76
C LYS A 170 -2.82 17.32 7.68
N THR A 171 -2.01 16.30 7.39
CA THR A 171 -0.97 16.34 6.36
C THR A 171 -1.59 16.30 4.95
N TYR A 172 -2.57 15.44 4.72
CA TYR A 172 -3.31 15.37 3.45
C TYR A 172 -3.99 16.70 3.13
N LYS A 173 -4.70 17.29 4.11
CA LYS A 173 -5.32 18.61 3.94
C LYS A 173 -4.31 19.70 3.57
N MET A 174 -3.14 19.71 4.21
CA MET A 174 -2.05 20.65 3.89
C MET A 174 -1.54 20.47 2.47
N LEU A 175 -1.57 19.25 1.94
CA LEU A 175 -1.13 18.92 0.58
C LEU A 175 -2.23 19.12 -0.46
N GLY A 176 -3.42 19.59 -0.07
CA GLY A 176 -4.54 19.85 -0.98
C GLY A 176 -5.48 18.66 -1.22
N TYR A 177 -5.31 17.55 -0.49
CA TYR A 177 -6.23 16.41 -0.59
C TYR A 177 -7.52 16.68 0.18
N THR A 178 -8.61 16.18 -0.39
CA THR A 178 -9.92 16.05 0.26
C THR A 178 -10.22 14.59 0.52
N ILE A 179 -11.07 14.32 1.51
CA ILE A 179 -11.59 12.97 1.72
C ILE A 179 -12.69 12.76 0.68
N ALA A 180 -12.57 11.70 -0.10
CA ALA A 180 -13.62 11.27 -1.00
C ALA A 180 -14.87 10.89 -0.19
N SER A 181 -16.01 11.49 -0.51
CA SER A 181 -17.30 11.00 -0.01
C SER A 181 -17.66 9.67 -0.69
N GLU A 182 -18.47 8.83 -0.04
CA GLU A 182 -18.90 7.53 -0.62
C GLU A 182 -19.63 7.68 -1.97
N ASP A 183 -20.20 8.87 -2.23
CA ASP A 183 -20.92 9.22 -3.46
C ASP A 183 -20.01 9.77 -4.57
N GLU A 184 -18.77 10.17 -4.25
CA GLU A 184 -17.79 10.59 -5.26
C GLU A 184 -17.16 9.35 -5.90
N GLN A 185 -17.78 8.88 -6.97
CA GLN A 185 -17.15 7.92 -7.88
C GLN A 185 -15.93 8.56 -8.54
N PHE A 186 -14.77 8.46 -7.90
CA PHE A 186 -13.47 8.79 -8.52
C PHE A 186 -13.01 7.75 -9.55
N LEU A 187 -13.86 6.76 -9.84
CA LEU A 187 -13.66 5.77 -10.90
C LEU A 187 -14.76 5.86 -11.98
N PRO A 188 -14.80 6.92 -12.79
CA PRO A 188 -15.45 6.86 -14.08
C PRO A 188 -14.45 6.28 -15.08
N GLY A 189 -14.49 4.96 -15.26
CA GLY A 189 -14.00 4.33 -16.48
C GLY A 189 -15.15 4.27 -17.48
N ILE A 190 -15.02 5.01 -18.58
CA ILE A 190 -15.90 5.12 -19.76
C ILE A 190 -16.93 6.26 -19.68
N SER A 191 -16.56 7.40 -20.27
CA SER A 191 -17.44 8.11 -21.20
C SER A 191 -16.93 7.87 -22.61
#